data_AF-A0A372QJM7-F1
#
_entry.id   AF-A0A372QJM7-F1
#
_cell.length_a   1.000
_cell.length_b   1.000
_cell.length_c   1.000
_cell.angle_alpha   90.00
_cell.angle_beta   90.00
_cell.angle_gamma   90.00
#
_symmetry.space_group_name_H-M   'P 1'
#
loop_
_entity.id
_entity.type
_entity.pdbx_description
1 polymer ?
#
loop_
_entity_poly.entity_id
_entity_poly.type
_entity_poly.pdbx_seq_one_letter_code
_entity_poly.pdbx_strand_id
1 'polypeptide(L)'
;MFQNHFQRNNIHDTIHRQLGLNNIAAYHHDSSCNNCYLSEIPLTPTFQHFLDWISSNYPVIEYTRYTQQYFEEVAYSITNADIDNTIHNLLFSIRYTDIEPIDYTLLRQDLINAYNLTNRFQQNPNEVLYQVSETTTSPEPEALSDTTSENSEEEIPYLHHQEIFIGNI
;
A
#
# COMPACT_ATOMS: atom_id res chain seq x y z
N MET A 1 -5.75 -6.48 -18.32
CA MET A 1 -4.86 -5.31 -18.46
C MET A 1 -3.42 -5.67 -18.12
N PHE A 2 -3.16 -6.32 -16.97
CA PHE A 2 -1.82 -6.73 -16.53
C PHE A 2 -1.19 -7.92 -17.30
N GLN A 3 -1.96 -8.95 -17.64
CA GLN A 3 -1.47 -10.04 -18.51
C GLN A 3 -0.98 -9.51 -19.86
N ASN A 4 -1.67 -8.50 -20.41
CA ASN A 4 -1.24 -7.83 -21.64
C ASN A 4 0.09 -7.10 -21.46
N HIS A 5 0.37 -6.54 -20.27
CA HIS A 5 1.65 -5.90 -19.98
C HIS A 5 2.79 -6.93 -19.96
N PHE A 6 2.65 -8.04 -19.24
CA PHE A 6 3.67 -9.10 -19.24
C PHE A 6 3.91 -9.70 -20.63
N GLN A 7 2.84 -9.88 -21.41
CA GLN A 7 2.99 -10.31 -22.80
C GLN A 7 3.75 -9.29 -23.65
N ARG A 8 3.47 -7.99 -23.49
CA ARG A 8 4.23 -6.92 -24.16
C ARG A 8 5.70 -6.93 -23.75
N ASN A 9 5.98 -7.13 -22.47
CA ASN A 9 7.30 -7.25 -21.91
C ASN A 9 8.07 -8.44 -22.53
N ASN A 10 7.44 -9.61 -22.59
CA ASN A 10 8.01 -10.80 -23.23
C ASN A 10 8.27 -10.61 -24.74
N ILE A 11 7.38 -9.89 -25.42
CA ILE A 11 7.57 -9.50 -26.82
C ILE A 11 8.76 -8.55 -26.94
N HIS A 12 8.87 -7.54 -26.08
CA HIS A 12 9.98 -6.60 -26.05
C HIS A 12 11.33 -7.34 -25.88
N ASP A 13 11.40 -8.24 -24.90
CA ASP A 13 12.60 -9.03 -24.60
C ASP A 13 12.95 -9.98 -25.77
N THR A 14 11.94 -10.48 -26.47
CA THR A 14 12.13 -11.30 -27.68
C THR A 14 12.71 -10.49 -28.83
N ILE A 15 12.27 -9.24 -29.02
CA ILE A 15 12.80 -8.35 -30.05
C ILE A 15 14.27 -8.04 -29.78
N HIS A 16 14.65 -7.76 -28.52
CA HIS A 16 16.05 -7.61 -28.12
C HIS A 16 16.90 -8.82 -28.56
N ARG A 17 16.44 -10.03 -28.25
CA ARG A 17 17.13 -11.28 -28.61
C ARG A 17 17.21 -11.51 -30.12
N GLN A 18 16.14 -11.23 -30.85
CA GLN A 18 16.07 -11.46 -32.30
C GLN A 18 16.92 -10.48 -33.10
N LEU A 19 16.95 -9.21 -32.68
CA LEU A 19 17.70 -8.17 -33.39
C LEU A 19 19.14 -8.03 -32.89
N GLY A 20 19.45 -8.57 -31.70
CA GLY A 20 20.77 -8.41 -31.07
C GLY A 20 21.09 -6.96 -30.71
N LEU A 21 20.07 -6.11 -30.56
CA LEU A 21 20.23 -4.69 -30.25
C LEU A 21 20.08 -4.45 -28.76
N ASN A 22 20.97 -3.63 -28.19
CA ASN A 22 20.90 -3.24 -26.79
C ASN A 22 19.78 -2.23 -26.51
N ASN A 23 19.34 -1.46 -27.50
CA ASN A 23 18.24 -0.51 -27.32
C ASN A 23 17.28 -0.60 -28.51
N ILE A 24 16.01 -0.91 -28.20
CA ILE A 24 14.94 -1.05 -29.19
C ILE A 24 13.77 -0.09 -28.93
N ALA A 25 13.98 0.92 -28.08
CA ALA A 25 12.93 1.86 -27.67
C ALA A 25 12.21 2.54 -28.84
N ALA A 26 12.91 2.73 -29.97
CA ALA A 26 12.34 3.31 -31.19
C ALA A 26 11.37 2.37 -31.93
N TYR A 27 11.45 1.06 -31.69
CA TYR A 27 10.63 0.04 -32.36
C TYR A 27 9.51 -0.47 -31.48
N HIS A 28 9.81 -0.68 -30.19
CA HIS A 28 8.86 -1.20 -29.23
C HIS A 28 9.10 -0.56 -27.87
N HIS A 29 8.17 0.25 -27.40
CA HIS A 29 8.32 0.98 -26.14
C HIS A 29 7.99 0.09 -24.94
N ASP A 30 8.90 0.02 -23.98
CA ASP A 30 8.69 -0.61 -22.67
C ASP A 30 9.44 0.19 -21.61
N SER A 31 8.70 0.91 -20.77
CA SER A 31 9.26 1.77 -19.72
C SER A 31 10.00 0.99 -18.62
N SER A 32 9.79 -0.31 -18.53
CA SER A 32 10.43 -1.19 -17.55
C SER A 32 11.72 -1.84 -18.04
N CYS A 33 12.06 -1.70 -19.33
CA CYS A 33 13.26 -2.28 -19.89
C CYS A 33 14.52 -1.50 -19.52
N ASN A 34 15.35 -2.06 -18.65
CA ASN A 34 16.61 -1.45 -18.22
C ASN A 34 17.65 -1.31 -19.36
N ASN A 35 17.62 -2.20 -20.35
CA ASN A 35 18.46 -2.08 -21.55
C ASN A 35 18.14 -0.82 -22.37
N CYS A 36 16.85 -0.48 -22.48
CA CYS A 36 16.38 0.68 -23.21
C CYS A 36 16.48 1.97 -22.40
N TYR A 37 16.27 1.87 -21.08
CA TYR A 37 16.14 2.98 -20.16
C TYR A 37 16.89 2.67 -18.86
N LEU A 38 18.21 2.86 -18.91
CA LEU A 38 19.06 2.65 -17.74
C LEU A 38 18.57 3.47 -16.54
N SER A 39 18.62 2.87 -15.35
CA SER A 39 18.39 3.57 -14.10
C SER A 39 19.35 4.74 -13.90
N GLU A 40 18.83 5.81 -13.32
CA GLU A 40 19.63 6.98 -12.97
C GLU A 40 20.29 6.79 -11.59
N ILE A 41 21.52 7.31 -11.47
CA ILE A 41 22.29 7.37 -10.23
C ILE A 41 22.71 8.83 -10.07
N PRO A 42 22.60 9.44 -8.88
CA PRO A 42 22.27 8.83 -7.58
C PRO A 42 20.77 8.71 -7.30
N LEU A 43 20.40 7.70 -6.52
CA LEU A 43 19.03 7.52 -6.01
C LEU A 43 18.76 8.53 -4.90
N THR A 44 17.55 9.07 -4.87
CA THR A 44 17.09 9.88 -3.72
C THR A 44 16.83 8.96 -2.51
N PRO A 45 17.05 9.43 -1.27
CA PRO A 45 16.79 8.61 -0.07
C PRO A 45 15.34 8.09 0.00
N THR A 46 14.36 8.91 -0.39
CA THR A 46 12.95 8.52 -0.42
C THR A 46 12.67 7.44 -1.45
N PHE A 47 13.28 7.52 -2.64
CA PHE A 47 13.16 6.47 -3.64
C PHE A 47 13.82 5.17 -3.18
N GLN A 48 14.96 5.24 -2.49
CA GLN A 48 15.59 4.05 -1.91
C GLN A 48 14.67 3.36 -0.90
N HIS A 49 14.05 4.09 0.02
CA HIS A 49 13.09 3.51 0.97
C HIS A 49 11.91 2.84 0.27
N PHE A 50 11.41 3.44 -0.81
CA PHE A 50 10.38 2.83 -1.64
C PHE A 50 10.86 1.53 -2.30
N LEU A 51 12.05 1.53 -2.92
CA LEU A 51 12.65 0.36 -3.56
C LEU A 51 12.86 -0.78 -2.54
N ASP A 52 13.37 -0.46 -1.36
CA ASP A 52 13.59 -1.44 -0.29
C ASP A 52 12.26 -2.07 0.14
N TRP A 53 11.22 -1.26 0.31
CA TRP A 53 9.89 -1.75 0.66
C TRP A 53 9.28 -2.62 -0.43
N ILE A 54 9.21 -2.15 -1.67
CA ILE A 54 8.54 -2.90 -2.74
C ILE A 54 9.30 -4.18 -3.06
N SER A 55 10.63 -4.18 -3.02
CA SER A 55 11.45 -5.38 -3.26
C SER A 55 11.39 -6.40 -2.12
N SER A 56 11.02 -5.97 -0.90
CA SER A 56 10.81 -6.87 0.24
C SER A 56 9.45 -7.56 0.20
N ASN A 57 8.46 -6.97 -0.48
CA ASN A 57 7.08 -7.46 -0.53
C ASN A 57 6.72 -8.10 -1.87
N TYR A 58 7.45 -7.76 -2.94
CA TYR A 58 7.16 -8.19 -4.31
C TYR A 58 8.46 -8.60 -5.02
N PRO A 59 8.39 -9.53 -5.98
CA PRO A 59 9.58 -10.07 -6.62
C PRO A 59 10.07 -9.14 -7.75
N VAL A 60 10.51 -7.94 -7.36
CA VAL A 60 11.11 -6.93 -8.24
C VAL A 60 12.48 -7.42 -8.71
N ILE A 61 12.74 -7.30 -10.01
CA ILE A 61 14.02 -7.69 -10.62
C ILE A 61 14.80 -6.48 -11.13
N GLU A 62 14.10 -5.50 -11.71
CA GLU A 62 14.72 -4.29 -12.26
C GLU A 62 13.77 -3.10 -12.13
N TYR A 63 14.37 -1.92 -12.11
CA TYR A 63 13.69 -0.64 -12.29
C TYR A 63 14.45 0.15 -13.35
N THR A 64 13.88 1.26 -13.80
CA THR A 64 14.48 2.14 -14.81
C THR A 64 14.47 3.60 -14.34
N ARG A 65 15.05 4.50 -15.13
CA ARG A 65 14.85 5.94 -14.92
C ARG A 65 13.37 6.35 -14.90
N TYR A 66 12.51 5.64 -15.63
CA TYR A 66 11.07 5.93 -15.62
C TYR A 66 10.44 5.55 -14.29
N THR A 67 10.92 4.49 -13.63
CA THR A 67 10.46 4.16 -12.27
C THR A 67 10.72 5.30 -11.30
N GLN A 68 11.93 5.84 -11.32
CA GLN A 68 12.27 6.98 -10.46
C GLN A 68 11.45 8.23 -10.84
N GLN A 69 11.33 8.53 -12.14
CA GLN A 69 10.53 9.65 -12.62
C GLN A 69 9.07 9.55 -12.16
N TYR A 70 8.41 8.40 -12.36
CA TYR A 70 7.02 8.21 -11.96
C TYR A 70 6.86 8.23 -10.43
N PHE A 71 7.83 7.73 -9.68
CA PHE A 71 7.84 7.85 -8.22
C PHE A 71 7.84 9.32 -7.78
N GLU A 72 8.70 10.14 -8.39
CA GLU A 72 8.78 11.58 -8.12
C GLU A 72 7.49 12.30 -8.54
N GLU A 73 6.93 11.98 -9.72
CA GLU A 73 5.66 12.54 -10.20
C GLU A 73 4.47 12.22 -9.28
N VAL A 74 4.44 11.02 -8.66
CA VAL A 74 3.39 10.65 -7.69
C VAL A 74 3.40 11.60 -6.48
N ALA A 75 4.57 12.04 -6.03
CA ALA A 75 4.69 12.96 -4.90
C ALA A 75 4.11 14.36 -5.21
N TYR A 76 4.25 14.82 -6.46
CA TYR A 76 3.78 16.13 -6.93
C TYR A 76 2.37 16.13 -7.55
N SER A 77 1.76 14.95 -7.71
CA SER A 77 0.41 14.83 -8.26
C SER A 77 -0.63 15.51 -7.35
N ILE A 78 -1.56 16.24 -7.98
CA ILE A 78 -2.54 17.09 -7.28
C ILE A 78 -3.94 16.46 -7.31
N THR A 79 -4.34 15.88 -8.45
CA THR A 79 -5.66 15.29 -8.61
C THR A 79 -5.63 13.78 -8.39
N ASN A 80 -6.73 13.20 -7.94
CA ASN A 80 -6.84 11.74 -7.78
C ASN A 80 -6.61 11.00 -9.10
N ALA A 81 -7.06 11.57 -10.22
CA ALA A 81 -6.84 10.98 -11.54
C ALA A 81 -5.35 10.96 -11.92
N ASP A 82 -4.61 12.02 -11.62
CA ASP A 82 -3.16 12.08 -11.87
C ASP A 82 -2.41 11.10 -10.95
N ILE A 83 -2.82 11.00 -9.68
CA ILE A 83 -2.26 10.03 -8.74
C ILE A 83 -2.50 8.60 -9.26
N ASP A 84 -3.73 8.28 -9.66
CA ASP A 84 -4.09 6.96 -10.15
C ASP A 84 -3.31 6.57 -11.42
N ASN A 85 -3.16 7.52 -12.35
CA ASN A 85 -2.39 7.33 -13.58
C ASN A 85 -0.89 7.18 -13.30
N THR A 86 -0.34 7.99 -12.40
CA THR A 86 1.08 7.96 -12.11
C THR A 86 1.45 6.72 -11.29
N ILE A 87 0.60 6.27 -10.36
CA ILE A 87 0.76 4.98 -9.67
C ILE A 87 0.70 3.82 -10.67
N HIS A 88 -0.20 3.88 -11.64
CA HIS A 88 -0.27 2.90 -12.72
C HIS A 88 1.04 2.86 -13.53
N ASN A 89 1.55 4.02 -13.95
CA ASN A 89 2.80 4.13 -14.70
C ASN A 89 4.01 3.67 -13.88
N LEU A 90 4.07 4.05 -12.59
CA LEU A 90 5.09 3.61 -11.64
C LEU A 90 5.11 2.08 -11.57
N LEU A 91 3.96 1.46 -11.30
CA LEU A 91 3.84 0.01 -11.19
C LEU A 91 4.29 -0.71 -12.46
N PHE A 92 3.92 -0.20 -13.64
CA PHE A 92 4.28 -0.80 -14.93
C PHE A 92 5.68 -0.45 -15.44
N SER A 93 6.37 0.48 -14.80
CA SER A 93 7.78 0.75 -15.06
C SER A 93 8.73 -0.17 -14.29
N ILE A 94 8.21 -0.95 -13.34
CA ILE A 94 8.99 -1.91 -12.55
C ILE A 94 8.92 -3.27 -13.23
N ARG A 95 10.07 -3.95 -13.36
CA ARG A 95 10.08 -5.34 -13.77
C ARG A 95 9.95 -6.25 -12.57
N TYR A 96 9.06 -7.21 -12.72
CA TYR A 96 8.84 -8.30 -11.79
C TYR A 96 9.26 -9.62 -12.42
N THR A 97 9.63 -10.59 -11.58
CA THR A 97 9.82 -11.97 -12.05
C THR A 97 8.51 -12.55 -12.58
N ASP A 98 8.62 -13.48 -13.53
CA ASP A 98 7.50 -14.26 -14.07
C ASP A 98 7.32 -15.62 -13.37
N ILE A 99 8.12 -15.89 -12.33
CA ILE A 99 8.10 -17.14 -11.56
C ILE A 99 6.81 -17.27 -10.72
N GLU A 100 6.37 -16.17 -10.11
CA GLU A 100 5.18 -16.15 -9.25
C GLU A 100 4.10 -15.21 -9.78
N PRO A 101 2.82 -15.65 -9.82
CA PRO A 101 1.74 -14.78 -10.25
C PRO A 101 1.51 -13.67 -9.23
N ILE A 102 1.76 -12.43 -9.63
CA ILE A 102 1.45 -11.25 -8.83
C ILE A 102 -0.03 -10.92 -8.97
N ASP A 103 -0.74 -10.80 -7.84
CA ASP A 103 -2.05 -10.16 -7.81
C ASP A 103 -1.85 -8.65 -7.93
N TYR A 104 -2.00 -8.15 -9.15
CA TYR A 104 -1.86 -6.74 -9.44
C TYR A 104 -2.93 -5.84 -8.82
N THR A 105 -4.10 -6.40 -8.49
CA THR A 105 -5.12 -5.65 -7.79
C THR A 105 -4.64 -5.38 -6.37
N LEU A 106 -4.09 -6.41 -5.71
CA LEU A 106 -3.48 -6.30 -4.40
C LEU A 106 -2.26 -5.36 -4.43
N LEU A 107 -1.32 -5.56 -5.36
CA LEU A 107 -0.14 -4.71 -5.50
C LEU A 107 -0.51 -3.23 -5.71
N ARG A 108 -1.49 -2.94 -6.57
CA ARG A 108 -1.97 -1.56 -6.77
C ARG A 108 -2.56 -1.00 -5.48
N GLN A 109 -3.35 -1.80 -4.75
CA GLN A 109 -3.96 -1.39 -3.49
C GLN A 109 -2.89 -1.10 -2.43
N ASP A 110 -1.87 -1.95 -2.32
CA ASP A 110 -0.76 -1.78 -1.39
C ASP A 110 0.07 -0.54 -1.69
N LEU A 111 0.32 -0.23 -2.97
CA LEU A 111 0.96 1.02 -3.39
C LEU A 111 0.14 2.24 -2.97
N ILE A 112 -1.18 2.21 -3.15
CA ILE A 112 -2.06 3.31 -2.73
C ILE A 112 -2.08 3.45 -1.21
N ASN A 113 -2.12 2.33 -0.48
CA ASN A 113 -2.09 2.32 0.98
C ASN A 113 -0.77 2.89 1.49
N ALA A 114 0.36 2.41 0.94
CA ALA A 114 1.70 2.91 1.27
C ALA A 114 1.81 4.40 0.97
N TYR A 115 1.36 4.86 -0.21
CA TYR A 115 1.31 6.28 -0.57
C TYR A 115 0.55 7.10 0.48
N ASN A 116 -0.65 6.68 0.87
CA ASN A 116 -1.48 7.42 1.82
C ASN A 116 -0.89 7.44 3.24
N LEU A 117 -0.40 6.29 3.72
CA LEU A 117 0.08 6.12 5.08
C LEU A 117 1.45 6.78 5.31
N THR A 118 2.28 6.87 4.28
CA THR A 118 3.65 7.40 4.37
C THR A 118 3.76 8.87 3.99
N ASN A 119 2.63 9.59 3.96
CA ASN A 119 2.57 10.96 3.47
C ASN A 119 3.21 11.09 2.08
N ARG A 120 2.69 10.35 1.09
CA ARG A 120 3.16 10.36 -0.31
C ARG A 120 4.60 9.88 -0.47
N PHE A 121 4.96 8.80 0.21
CA PHE A 121 6.32 8.23 0.25
C PHE A 121 7.41 9.17 0.81
N GLN A 122 7.03 10.23 1.52
CA GLN A 122 7.99 11.08 2.22
C GLN A 122 8.55 10.40 3.48
N GLN A 123 7.81 9.44 4.03
CA GLN A 123 8.25 8.59 5.15
C GLN A 123 8.63 7.19 4.65
N ASN A 124 9.48 6.50 5.41
CA ASN A 124 9.91 5.14 5.08
C ASN A 124 8.73 4.15 5.21
N PRO A 125 8.28 3.49 4.11
CA PRO A 125 7.16 2.56 4.17
C PRO A 125 7.41 1.35 5.07
N ASN A 126 8.65 0.86 5.14
CA ASN A 126 9.00 -0.27 6.00
C ASN A 126 8.83 0.06 7.49
N GLU A 127 9.03 1.32 7.89
CA GLU A 127 8.84 1.75 9.29
C GLU A 127 7.36 1.97 9.61
N VAL A 128 6.65 2.71 8.74
CA VAL A 128 5.26 3.12 8.99
C VAL A 128 4.30 1.93 8.91
N LEU A 129 4.43 1.09 7.86
CA LEU A 129 3.48 -0.01 7.63
C LEU A 129 3.66 -1.16 8.63
N TYR A 130 4.89 -1.35 9.13
CA TYR A 130 5.17 -2.32 10.19
C TYR A 130 4.45 -1.93 11.49
N GLN A 131 4.52 -0.66 11.91
CA GLN A 131 3.84 -0.18 13.13
C GLN A 131 2.31 -0.29 13.04
N VAL A 132 1.73 -0.04 11.87
CA VAL A 132 0.28 -0.22 11.64
C VAL A 132 -0.11 -1.70 11.80
N SER A 133 0.74 -2.61 11.33
CA SER A 133 0.51 -4.06 11.43
C SER A 133 0.60 -4.56 12.88
N GLU A 134 1.54 -4.04 13.67
CA GLU A 134 1.65 -4.39 15.09
C GLU A 134 0.48 -3.85 15.92
N THR A 135 0.06 -2.61 15.66
CA THR A 135 -1.01 -1.96 16.45
C THR A 135 -2.39 -2.57 16.18
N THR A 136 -2.62 -3.12 14.99
CA THR A 136 -3.87 -3.82 14.63
C THR A 136 -3.91 -5.28 15.11
N THR A 137 -2.78 -5.84 15.53
CA THR A 137 -2.66 -7.21 16.06
C THR A 137 -2.62 -7.25 17.60
N SER A 138 -2.63 -6.09 18.27
CA SER A 138 -2.68 -6.03 19.74
C SER A 138 -4.00 -6.60 20.25
N PRO A 139 -3.99 -7.62 21.13
CA PRO A 139 -5.22 -8.17 21.69
C PRO A 139 -5.95 -7.09 22.49
N GLU A 140 -7.29 -7.12 22.37
CA GLU A 140 -8.26 -6.33 23.12
C GLU A 140 -7.87 -6.26 24.61
N PRO A 141 -7.95 -5.08 25.26
CA PRO A 141 -7.59 -4.97 26.67
C PRO A 141 -8.47 -5.94 27.47
N GLU A 142 -7.82 -6.82 28.24
CA GLU A 142 -8.52 -7.70 29.17
C GLU A 142 -9.54 -6.87 29.96
N ALA A 143 -10.82 -7.13 29.71
CA ALA A 143 -11.90 -6.52 30.45
C ALA A 143 -11.61 -6.77 31.93
N LEU A 144 -11.36 -5.68 32.67
CA LEU A 144 -11.33 -5.68 34.13
C LEU A 144 -12.59 -6.40 34.59
N SER A 145 -12.44 -7.64 35.06
CA SER A 145 -13.54 -8.37 35.65
C SER A 145 -13.88 -7.66 36.95
N ASP A 146 -14.96 -6.89 36.95
CA ASP A 146 -15.61 -6.41 38.16
C ASP A 146 -16.00 -7.63 39.00
N THR A 147 -15.15 -7.96 39.97
CA THR A 147 -15.53 -8.87 41.04
C THR A 147 -16.52 -8.13 41.93
N THR A 148 -17.80 -8.33 41.67
CA THR A 148 -18.88 -8.04 42.60
C THR A 148 -18.64 -8.81 43.90
N SER A 149 -18.24 -8.10 44.94
CA SER A 149 -18.16 -8.67 46.29
C SER A 149 -19.57 -8.66 46.88
N GLU A 150 -20.13 -9.86 47.08
CA GLU A 150 -21.31 -10.09 47.90
C GLU A 150 -21.06 -9.57 49.31
N ASN A 151 -21.97 -8.77 49.85
CA ASN A 151 -22.12 -8.63 51.29
C ASN A 151 -23.62 -8.67 51.63
N SER A 152 -23.97 -9.76 52.30
CA SER A 152 -25.27 -10.11 52.85
C SER A 152 -25.53 -9.37 54.16
N GLU A 153 -26.62 -8.63 54.28
CA GLU A 153 -27.31 -8.36 55.56
C GLU A 153 -28.83 -8.31 55.36
N GLU A 154 -29.55 -8.88 56.33
CA GLU A 154 -30.96 -9.26 56.34
C GLU A 154 -31.95 -8.11 56.66
N GLU A 155 -33.23 -8.40 56.33
CA GLU A 155 -34.49 -8.00 56.98
C GLU A 155 -35.29 -6.73 56.56
N ILE A 156 -36.60 -6.97 56.44
CA ILE A 156 -37.77 -6.26 55.84
C ILE A 156 -38.50 -5.50 56.98
N PRO A 157 -39.21 -4.32 56.84
CA PRO A 157 -40.47 -4.21 56.08
C PRO A 157 -40.98 -2.85 55.52
N TYR A 158 -41.80 -2.98 54.47
CA TYR A 158 -42.95 -2.18 54.01
C TYR A 158 -43.11 -0.71 54.49
N LEU A 159 -43.25 0.22 53.54
CA LEU A 159 -44.28 1.26 53.62
C LEU A 159 -44.63 1.85 52.23
N HIS A 160 -45.87 1.57 51.84
CA HIS A 160 -46.61 2.15 50.73
C HIS A 160 -47.01 3.58 51.14
N HIS A 161 -46.60 4.63 50.42
CA HIS A 161 -47.30 5.93 50.38
C HIS A 161 -46.80 6.73 49.17
N GLN A 162 -47.64 6.82 48.15
CA GLN A 162 -47.51 7.73 47.03
C GLN A 162 -48.59 8.79 47.21
N GLU A 163 -48.21 9.96 47.73
CA GLU A 163 -49.03 11.17 47.67
C GLU A 163 -48.47 12.06 46.57
N ILE A 164 -49.25 12.31 45.52
CA ILE A 164 -49.40 13.67 44.96
C ILE A 164 -50.86 13.83 44.51
N PHE A 165 -51.59 14.64 45.29
CA PHE A 165 -52.88 15.24 44.98
C PHE A 165 -52.62 16.49 44.09
N ILE A 166 -53.41 16.75 43.04
CA ILE A 166 -54.37 17.88 42.83
C ILE A 166 -54.54 17.89 41.29
N GLY A 167 -55.69 18.01 40.62
CA GLY A 167 -57.01 18.56 40.93
C GLY A 167 -57.39 19.59 39.84
N ASN A 168 -58.62 19.49 39.32
CA ASN A 168 -59.39 20.44 38.48
C ASN A 168 -59.01 20.45 36.98
N ILE A 169 -59.92 20.35 35.99
CA ILE A 169 -61.38 20.56 35.87
C ILE A 169 -61.95 19.46 34.96
#